data_AF-A0A483CKS0-F1
#
_entry.id   AF-A0A483CKS0-F1
#
_cell.length_a   1.000
_cell.length_b   1.000
_cell.length_c   1.000
_cell.angle_alpha   90.00
_cell.angle_beta   90.00
_cell.angle_gamma   90.00
#
_symmetry.space_group_name_H-M   'P 1'
#
loop_
_entity.id
_entity.type
_entity.pdbx_description
1 polymer ?
#
loop_
_entity_poly.entity_id
_entity_poly.type
_entity_poly.pdbx_seq_one_letter_code
_entity_poly.pdbx_strand_id
1 'polypeptide(L)'
;MRMDRTTMLEAVLFVADAPVSYEVLAKMLGAGRDEISSIASDLAERLALRSSPLEVIDSGEGVFLVLKEEYADLVYPVMRPEISRAVLRTLSVIAYRQPILQSDLVEVRGSGAYAHVEELVKRDLVARHRSGRSYVLQTTPEFSRYFKTADLVGGQGRLETD
;
A
#
# COMPACT_ATOMS: atom_id res chain seq x y z
N MET A 1 -25.42 20.00 -19.25
CA MET A 1 -25.36 20.12 -17.79
C MET A 1 -23.95 20.59 -17.45
N ARG A 2 -23.76 21.80 -16.91
CA ARG A 2 -22.44 22.19 -16.40
C ARG A 2 -22.22 21.39 -15.13
N MET A 3 -21.13 20.63 -15.07
CA MET A 3 -20.73 19.90 -13.88
C MET A 3 -20.20 20.92 -12.87
N ASP A 4 -20.67 20.90 -11.62
CA ASP A 4 -20.11 21.75 -10.57
C ASP A 4 -18.72 21.23 -10.17
N ARG A 5 -17.87 22.12 -9.66
CA ARG A 5 -16.47 21.77 -9.35
C ARG A 5 -16.36 20.68 -8.29
N THR A 6 -17.32 20.56 -7.36
CA THR A 6 -17.35 19.48 -6.37
C THR A 6 -17.57 18.12 -7.04
N THR A 7 -18.50 18.03 -7.99
CA THR A 7 -18.72 16.82 -8.80
C THR A 7 -17.50 16.50 -9.69
N MET A 8 -16.82 17.52 -10.23
CA MET A 8 -15.56 17.33 -10.95
C MET A 8 -14.45 16.78 -10.04
N LEU A 9 -14.30 17.35 -8.84
CA LEU A 9 -13.31 16.87 -7.87
C LEU A 9 -13.60 15.42 -7.49
N GLU A 10 -14.85 15.09 -7.16
CA GLU A 10 -15.25 13.71 -6.84
C GLU A 10 -14.88 12.72 -7.95
N ALA A 11 -15.15 13.08 -9.21
CA ALA A 11 -14.78 12.25 -10.36
C ALA A 11 -13.26 12.06 -10.50
N VAL A 12 -12.48 13.11 -10.26
CA VAL A 12 -11.01 13.03 -10.28
C VAL A 12 -10.49 12.13 -9.16
N LEU A 13 -10.95 12.36 -7.93
CA LEU A 13 -10.49 11.60 -6.77
C LEU A 13 -10.93 10.14 -6.80
N PHE A 14 -12.07 9.82 -7.41
CA PHE A 14 -12.56 8.44 -7.54
C PHE A 14 -11.65 7.56 -8.42
N VAL A 15 -11.01 8.14 -9.43
CA VAL A 15 -10.11 7.42 -10.35
C VAL A 15 -8.67 7.42 -9.84
N ALA A 16 -8.31 8.37 -8.98
CA ALA A 16 -6.96 8.50 -8.43
C ALA A 16 -6.62 7.33 -7.49
N ASP A 17 -5.42 6.77 -7.67
CA ASP A 17 -4.83 5.73 -6.81
C ASP A 17 -3.95 6.31 -5.70
N ALA A 18 -3.71 7.63 -5.72
CA ALA A 18 -2.87 8.37 -4.78
C ALA A 18 -3.39 9.81 -4.57
N PRO A 19 -2.91 10.53 -3.54
CA PRO A 19 -3.17 11.95 -3.35
C PRO A 19 -2.92 12.77 -4.62
N VAL A 20 -3.95 13.53 -5.05
CA VAL A 20 -3.85 14.42 -6.21
C VAL A 20 -3.37 15.78 -5.72
N SER A 21 -2.22 16.23 -6.23
CA SER A 21 -1.62 17.48 -5.77
C SER A 21 -2.48 18.70 -6.13
N TYR A 22 -2.34 19.76 -5.34
CA TYR A 22 -3.04 21.03 -5.59
C TYR A 22 -2.71 21.63 -6.96
N GLU A 23 -1.49 21.46 -7.47
CA GLU A 23 -1.12 21.93 -8.82
C GLU A 23 -1.87 21.21 -9.92
N VAL A 24 -2.09 19.90 -9.76
CA VAL A 24 -2.87 19.09 -10.71
C VAL A 24 -4.33 19.48 -10.64
N LEU A 25 -4.89 19.55 -9.43
CA LEU A 25 -6.29 19.95 -9.20
C LEU A 25 -6.56 21.37 -9.72
N ALA A 26 -5.63 22.31 -9.54
CA ALA A 26 -5.76 23.68 -10.04
C ALA A 26 -5.86 23.72 -11.56
N LYS A 27 -5.06 22.92 -12.27
CA LYS A 27 -5.12 22.80 -13.74
C LYS A 27 -6.43 22.18 -14.22
N MET A 28 -6.95 21.18 -13.50
CA MET A 28 -8.15 20.44 -13.90
C MET A 28 -9.45 21.20 -13.58
N LEU A 29 -9.51 21.86 -12.41
CA LEU A 29 -10.70 22.52 -11.88
C LEU A 29 -10.73 24.03 -12.17
N GLY A 30 -9.59 24.60 -12.59
CA GLY A 30 -9.44 26.04 -12.82
C GLY A 30 -9.70 26.84 -11.54
N ALA A 31 -9.13 26.40 -10.42
CA ALA A 31 -9.35 26.93 -9.08
C ALA A 31 -8.01 27.06 -8.33
N GLY A 32 -7.91 28.06 -7.44
CA GLY A 32 -6.74 28.24 -6.57
C GLY A 32 -6.71 27.20 -5.45
N ARG A 33 -5.59 27.11 -4.72
CA ARG A 33 -5.41 26.18 -3.59
C ARG A 33 -6.53 26.29 -2.55
N ASP A 34 -6.78 27.50 -2.04
CA ASP A 34 -7.79 27.74 -1.01
C ASP A 34 -9.20 27.38 -1.49
N GLU A 35 -9.48 27.65 -2.76
CA GLU A 35 -10.75 27.28 -3.40
C GLU A 35 -10.88 25.75 -3.54
N ILE A 36 -9.81 25.05 -3.90
CA ILE A 36 -9.78 23.57 -3.93
C ILE A 36 -10.01 23.00 -2.53
N SER A 37 -9.39 23.55 -1.49
CA SER A 37 -9.62 23.13 -0.10
C SER A 37 -11.08 23.35 0.32
N SER A 38 -11.69 24.47 -0.10
CA SER A 38 -13.13 24.71 0.10
C SER A 38 -13.99 23.69 -0.65
N ILE A 39 -13.68 23.40 -1.92
CA ILE A 39 -14.40 22.41 -2.73
C ILE A 39 -14.27 21.00 -2.13
N ALA A 40 -13.10 20.66 -1.58
CA ALA A 40 -12.84 19.40 -0.89
C ALA A 40 -13.66 19.29 0.40
N SER A 41 -13.76 20.39 1.15
CA SER A 41 -14.61 20.47 2.35
C SER A 41 -16.08 20.29 2.01
N ASP A 42 -16.57 20.95 0.95
CA ASP A 42 -17.93 20.77 0.45
C ASP A 42 -18.19 19.32 0.01
N LEU A 43 -17.22 18.67 -0.64
CA LEU A 43 -17.32 17.25 -1.01
C LEU A 43 -17.41 16.35 0.23
N ALA A 44 -16.60 16.62 1.25
CA ALA A 44 -16.62 15.88 2.50
C ALA A 44 -18.00 15.97 3.19
N GLU A 45 -18.59 17.16 3.23
CA GLU A 45 -19.95 17.36 3.77
C GLU A 45 -21.01 16.61 2.96
N ARG A 46 -20.94 16.67 1.62
CA ARG A 46 -21.87 15.93 0.75
C ARG A 46 -21.77 14.42 0.91
N LEU A 47 -20.57 13.89 1.17
CA LEU A 47 -20.34 12.47 1.46
C LEU A 47 -20.91 12.09 2.83
N ALA A 48 -20.70 12.93 3.84
CA ALA A 48 -21.23 12.73 5.19
C ALA A 48 -22.77 12.73 5.22
N LEU A 49 -23.41 13.71 4.57
CA LEU A 49 -24.87 13.85 4.52
C LEU A 49 -25.58 12.62 3.95
N ARG A 50 -24.96 11.91 3.01
CA ARG A 50 -25.51 10.69 2.40
C ARG A 50 -25.01 9.40 3.07
N SER A 51 -24.35 9.49 4.22
CA SER A 51 -23.74 8.35 4.92
C SER A 51 -22.84 7.51 4.01
N SER A 52 -22.03 8.18 3.17
CA SER A 52 -21.08 7.52 2.28
C SER A 52 -20.03 6.73 3.09
N PRO A 53 -19.61 5.54 2.62
CA PRO A 53 -18.48 4.83 3.20
C PRO A 53 -17.13 5.49 2.83
N LEU A 54 -17.15 6.47 1.94
CA LEU A 54 -15.97 7.22 1.51
C LEU A 54 -15.83 8.55 2.26
N GLU A 55 -14.59 8.98 2.48
CA GLU A 55 -14.23 10.27 3.04
C GLU A 55 -13.13 10.97 2.24
N VAL A 56 -13.12 12.29 2.28
CA VAL A 56 -12.08 13.11 1.64
C VAL A 56 -11.03 13.44 2.67
N ILE A 57 -9.78 13.19 2.33
CA ILE A 57 -8.61 13.56 3.15
C ILE A 57 -7.79 14.60 2.38
N ASP A 58 -7.46 15.68 3.08
CA ASP A 58 -6.49 16.69 2.64
C ASP A 58 -5.20 16.50 3.45
N SER A 59 -4.13 16.08 2.77
CA SER A 59 -2.83 15.82 3.41
C SER A 59 -1.94 17.07 3.51
N GLY A 60 -2.41 18.22 3.04
CA GLY A 60 -1.61 19.43 2.86
C GLY A 60 -0.75 19.44 1.59
N GLU A 61 -0.35 18.28 1.07
CA GLU A 61 0.33 18.13 -0.23
C GLU A 61 -0.67 17.82 -1.36
N GLY A 62 -1.84 17.28 -1.03
CA GLY A 62 -2.88 16.96 -2.00
C GLY A 62 -4.15 16.44 -1.35
N VAL A 63 -5.14 16.14 -2.19
CA VAL A 63 -6.46 15.66 -1.77
C VAL A 63 -6.70 14.26 -2.31
N PHE A 64 -7.31 13.38 -1.53
CA PHE A 64 -7.70 12.04 -1.96
C PHE A 64 -9.00 11.57 -1.33
N LEU A 65 -9.63 10.59 -1.97
CA LEU A 65 -10.86 9.94 -1.52
C LEU A 65 -10.51 8.53 -1.02
N VAL A 66 -10.86 8.21 0.22
CA VAL A 66 -10.59 6.89 0.82
C VAL A 66 -11.86 6.23 1.33
N LEU A 67 -11.79 4.92 1.49
CA LEU A 67 -12.74 4.18 2.30
C LEU A 67 -12.47 4.46 3.78
N LYS A 68 -13.52 4.77 4.54
CA LYS A 68 -13.43 4.91 6.01
C LYS A 68 -12.99 3.58 6.62
N GLU A 69 -12.12 3.65 7.63
CA GLU A 69 -11.51 2.48 8.29
C GLU A 69 -12.55 1.48 8.81
N GLU A 70 -13.74 1.94 9.25
CA GLU A 70 -14.83 1.08 9.74
C GLU A 70 -15.39 0.09 8.69
N TYR A 71 -15.14 0.31 7.40
CA TYR A 71 -15.52 -0.60 6.31
C TYR A 71 -14.36 -1.47 5.80
N ALA A 72 -13.15 -1.35 6.37
CA ALA A 72 -11.96 -2.06 5.91
C ALA A 72 -12.17 -3.59 5.90
N ASP A 73 -12.69 -4.14 7.00
CA ASP A 73 -12.95 -5.59 7.12
C ASP A 73 -14.00 -6.10 6.12
N LEU A 74 -14.98 -5.25 5.77
CA LEU A 74 -16.03 -5.59 4.81
C LEU A 74 -15.46 -5.72 3.38
N VAL A 75 -14.53 -4.85 2.99
CA VAL A 75 -13.97 -4.84 1.64
C VAL A 75 -12.76 -5.77 1.48
N TYR A 76 -12.11 -6.14 2.59
CA TYR A 76 -10.92 -7.00 2.57
C TYR A 76 -11.07 -8.28 1.72
N PRO A 77 -12.21 -9.01 1.72
CA PRO A 77 -12.38 -10.20 0.89
C PRO A 77 -12.43 -9.95 -0.62
N VAL A 78 -12.84 -8.74 -1.04
CA VAL A 78 -12.96 -8.36 -2.47
C VAL A 78 -11.76 -7.55 -2.95
N MET A 79 -11.01 -6.92 -2.04
CA MET A 79 -9.65 -6.48 -2.32
C MET A 79 -8.87 -7.71 -2.74
N ARG A 80 -8.55 -7.82 -4.03
CA ARG A 80 -7.68 -8.89 -4.51
C ARG A 80 -6.38 -8.72 -3.71
N PRO A 81 -5.96 -9.70 -2.90
CA PRO A 81 -4.64 -9.61 -2.29
C PRO A 81 -3.68 -9.51 -3.46
N GLU A 82 -3.00 -8.37 -3.59
CA GLU A 82 -2.14 -8.11 -4.73
C GLU A 82 -1.12 -9.24 -4.88
N ILE A 83 -0.79 -9.91 -3.77
CA ILE A 83 0.14 -11.01 -3.63
C ILE A 83 -0.62 -12.33 -3.45
N SER A 84 -0.34 -13.32 -4.28
CA SER A 84 -0.98 -14.64 -4.17
C SER A 84 -0.65 -15.33 -2.85
N ARG A 85 -1.54 -16.23 -2.36
CA ARG A 85 -1.27 -17.05 -1.17
C ARG A 85 0.04 -17.85 -1.26
N ALA A 86 0.46 -18.28 -2.44
CA ALA A 86 1.71 -19.03 -2.62
C ALA A 86 2.95 -18.14 -2.40
N VAL A 87 2.89 -16.90 -2.87
CA VAL A 87 3.93 -15.88 -2.70
C VAL A 87 3.97 -15.41 -1.25
N LEU A 88 2.82 -15.16 -0.61
CA LEU A 88 2.74 -14.81 0.82
C LEU A 88 3.36 -15.88 1.72
N ARG A 89 3.14 -17.17 1.44
CA ARG A 89 3.80 -18.27 2.18
C ARG A 89 5.32 -18.30 1.99
N THR A 90 5.82 -17.78 0.87
CA THR A 90 7.26 -17.68 0.64
C THR A 90 7.83 -16.48 1.37
N LEU A 91 7.13 -15.33 1.30
CA LEU A 91 7.45 -14.13 2.06
C LEU A 91 7.47 -14.39 3.56
N SER A 92 6.52 -15.17 4.11
CA SER A 92 6.49 -15.49 5.53
C SER A 92 7.73 -16.29 5.99
N VAL A 93 8.24 -17.19 5.15
CA VAL A 93 9.50 -17.91 5.45
C VAL A 93 10.69 -16.97 5.43
N ILE A 94 10.75 -16.03 4.47
CA ILE A 94 11.79 -15.00 4.42
C ILE A 94 11.72 -14.12 5.68
N ALA A 95 10.56 -13.55 5.99
CA ALA A 95 10.38 -12.65 7.13
C ALA A 95 10.73 -13.32 8.48
N TYR A 96 10.45 -14.62 8.62
CA TYR A 96 10.75 -15.37 9.83
C TYR A 96 12.21 -15.84 9.93
N ARG A 97 12.85 -16.15 8.81
CA ARG A 97 14.22 -16.72 8.77
C ARG A 97 15.29 -15.76 8.28
N GLN A 98 14.94 -14.50 8.04
CA GLN A 98 15.88 -13.52 7.55
C GLN A 98 17.03 -13.27 8.55
N PRO A 99 18.27 -13.05 8.07
CA PRO A 99 18.70 -13.22 6.69
C PRO A 99 18.75 -14.70 6.28
N ILE A 100 18.16 -15.05 5.12
CA ILE A 100 18.15 -16.43 4.58
C ILE A 100 18.78 -16.48 3.19
N LEU A 101 19.55 -17.53 2.89
CA LEU A 101 20.03 -17.76 1.51
C LEU A 101 18.88 -18.20 0.62
N GLN A 102 18.84 -17.69 -0.61
CA GLN A 102 17.82 -18.04 -1.59
C GLN A 102 17.84 -19.54 -1.94
N SER A 103 19.01 -20.19 -1.89
CA SER A 103 19.15 -21.64 -2.01
C SER A 103 18.35 -22.38 -0.94
N ASP A 104 18.51 -21.98 0.31
CA ASP A 104 17.90 -22.63 1.47
C ASP A 104 16.39 -22.38 1.50
N LEU A 105 15.96 -21.19 1.06
CA LEU A 105 14.56 -20.90 0.83
C LEU A 105 13.96 -21.85 -0.23
N VAL A 106 14.67 -22.09 -1.32
CA VAL A 106 14.23 -23.00 -2.40
C VAL A 106 14.16 -24.45 -1.91
N GLU A 107 15.07 -24.89 -1.04
CA GLU A 107 14.98 -26.21 -0.41
C GLU A 107 13.71 -26.36 0.43
N VAL A 108 13.28 -25.30 1.12
CA VAL A 108 12.09 -25.30 1.98
C VAL A 108 10.78 -25.13 1.20
N ARG A 109 10.78 -24.30 0.15
CA ARG A 109 9.56 -23.89 -0.57
C ARG A 109 9.40 -24.53 -1.96
N GLY A 110 10.43 -25.21 -2.45
CA GLY A 110 10.51 -25.77 -3.80
C GLY A 110 10.92 -24.73 -4.86
N SER A 111 11.09 -25.20 -6.10
CA SER A 111 11.58 -24.40 -7.23
C SER A 111 10.73 -23.17 -7.58
N GLY A 112 9.43 -23.19 -7.25
CA GLY A 112 8.55 -22.02 -7.41
C GLY A 112 9.00 -20.78 -6.61
N ALA A 113 9.82 -20.97 -5.57
CA ALA A 113 10.36 -19.86 -4.77
C ALA A 113 11.19 -18.86 -5.59
N TYR A 114 11.83 -19.28 -6.68
CA TYR A 114 12.56 -18.35 -7.55
C TYR A 114 11.64 -17.26 -8.13
N ALA A 115 10.48 -17.66 -8.67
CA ALA A 115 9.51 -16.72 -9.22
C ALA A 115 8.90 -15.83 -8.14
N HIS A 116 8.61 -16.41 -6.97
CA HIS A 116 8.09 -15.65 -5.84
C HIS A 116 9.09 -14.60 -5.33
N VAL A 117 10.38 -14.92 -5.25
CA VAL A 117 11.42 -13.96 -4.84
C VAL A 117 11.54 -12.82 -5.85
N GLU A 118 11.54 -13.12 -7.16
CA GLU A 118 11.55 -12.07 -8.19
C GLU A 118 10.34 -11.13 -8.09
N GLU A 119 9.15 -11.67 -7.81
CA GLU A 119 7.95 -10.86 -7.58
C GLU A 119 8.07 -9.98 -6.32
N LEU A 120 8.53 -10.55 -5.20
CA LEU A 120 8.68 -9.84 -3.93
C LEU A 120 9.73 -8.73 -4.00
N VAL A 121 10.82 -8.93 -4.75
CA VAL A 121 11.84 -7.91 -5.01
C VAL A 121 11.28 -6.78 -5.88
N LYS A 122 10.49 -7.08 -6.92
CA LYS A 122 9.86 -6.05 -7.75
C LYS A 122 8.87 -5.17 -7.00
N ARG A 123 8.22 -5.72 -5.98
CA ARG A 123 7.32 -5.00 -5.07
C ARG A 123 8.06 -4.25 -3.95
N ASP A 124 9.39 -4.30 -3.95
CA ASP A 124 10.24 -3.78 -2.88
C ASP A 124 9.95 -4.37 -1.50
N LEU A 125 9.29 -5.52 -1.37
CA LEU A 125 8.99 -6.15 -0.08
C LEU A 125 10.17 -6.98 0.46
N VAL A 126 11.08 -7.39 -0.43
CA VAL A 126 12.28 -8.17 -0.11
C VAL A 126 13.47 -7.58 -0.85
N ALA A 127 14.56 -7.33 -0.13
CA ALA A 127 15.85 -7.03 -0.72
C ALA A 127 16.65 -8.33 -0.92
N ARG A 128 17.44 -8.37 -2.00
CA ARG A 128 18.40 -9.45 -2.25
C ARG A 128 19.81 -8.92 -2.41
N HIS A 129 20.76 -9.52 -1.72
CA HIS A 129 22.18 -9.17 -1.80
C HIS A 129 22.99 -10.36 -2.28
N ARG A 130 23.89 -10.16 -3.23
CA ARG A 130 24.68 -11.26 -3.80
C ARG A 130 25.61 -11.86 -2.73
N SER A 131 25.56 -13.18 -2.55
CA SER A 131 26.45 -13.91 -1.65
C SER A 131 27.00 -15.14 -2.38
N GLY A 132 28.24 -15.02 -2.86
CA GLY A 132 28.88 -16.03 -3.70
C GLY A 132 28.07 -16.36 -4.96
N ARG A 133 27.59 -17.61 -5.04
CA ARG A 133 26.78 -18.14 -6.15
C ARG A 133 25.26 -18.02 -5.91
N SER A 134 24.84 -17.43 -4.79
CA SER A 134 23.44 -17.30 -4.37
C SER A 134 23.14 -15.84 -3.98
N TYR A 135 22.01 -15.64 -3.32
CA TYR A 135 21.58 -14.35 -2.76
C TYR A 135 21.15 -14.52 -1.30
N VAL A 136 21.44 -13.54 -0.46
CA VAL A 136 20.83 -13.39 0.87
C VAL A 136 19.58 -12.53 0.76
N LEU A 137 18.48 -12.98 1.35
CA LEU A 137 17.16 -12.36 1.30
C LEU A 137 16.75 -11.81 2.67
N GLN A 138 16.21 -10.60 2.69
CA GLN A 138 15.69 -9.91 3.89
C GLN A 138 14.49 -9.05 3.52
N THR A 139 13.58 -8.78 4.46
CA THR A 139 12.49 -7.83 4.28
C THR A 139 13.02 -6.39 4.27
N THR A 140 12.32 -5.50 3.60
CA THR A 140 12.62 -4.06 3.51
C THR A 140 11.75 -3.24 4.48
N PRO A 141 11.98 -1.92 4.61
CA PRO A 141 11.02 -1.04 5.28
C PRO A 141 9.63 -1.01 4.63
N GLU A 142 9.55 -1.22 3.31
CA GLU A 142 8.27 -1.30 2.59
C GLU A 142 7.42 -2.47 3.08
N PHE A 143 8.03 -3.60 3.43
CA PHE A 143 7.32 -4.71 4.06
C PHE A 143 6.63 -4.28 5.37
N SER A 144 7.36 -3.60 6.27
CA SER A 144 6.80 -3.10 7.53
C SER A 144 5.62 -2.16 7.28
N ARG A 145 5.77 -1.25 6.30
CA ARG A 145 4.73 -0.32 5.88
C ARG A 145 3.50 -1.04 5.32
N TYR A 146 3.70 -2.01 4.44
CA TYR A 146 2.64 -2.77 3.78
C TYR A 146 1.81 -3.60 4.77
N PHE A 147 2.46 -4.25 5.74
CA PHE A 147 1.78 -5.11 6.71
C PHE A 147 1.45 -4.41 8.04
N LYS A 148 1.71 -3.10 8.15
CA LYS A 148 1.53 -2.32 9.39
C LYS A 148 2.20 -3.00 10.61
N THR A 149 3.36 -3.64 10.42
CA THR A 149 4.09 -4.34 11.49
C THR A 149 5.19 -3.46 12.07
N ALA A 150 5.49 -3.61 13.37
CA ALA A 150 6.69 -3.02 13.96
C ALA A 150 7.94 -3.51 13.22
N ASP A 151 8.93 -2.63 13.05
CA ASP A 151 10.12 -2.89 12.23
C ASP A 151 10.80 -4.21 12.59
N LEU A 152 10.69 -5.19 11.69
CA LEU A 152 11.43 -6.45 11.77
C LEU A 152 12.89 -6.30 11.29
N VAL A 153 13.35 -5.06 11.12
CA VAL A 153 14.68 -4.73 10.60
C VAL A 153 15.73 -5.19 11.61
N GLY A 154 16.32 -6.36 11.38
CA GLY A 154 17.58 -6.77 11.99
C GLY A 154 17.52 -7.37 13.41
N GLY A 155 16.47 -8.10 13.77
CA GLY A 155 16.41 -8.82 15.05
C GLY A 155 17.16 -10.15 15.04
N GLN A 156 18.45 -10.17 15.35
CA GLN A 156 19.04 -11.35 15.99
C GLN A 156 18.44 -11.51 17.39
N GLY A 157 17.91 -12.70 17.67
CA GLY A 157 17.68 -13.19 19.02
C GLY A 157 16.34 -12.82 19.65
N ARG A 158 15.41 -13.78 19.63
CA ARG A 158 14.61 -14.15 20.81
C ARG A 158 13.82 -15.42 20.53
N LEU A 159 14.41 -16.55 20.87
CA LEU A 159 13.71 -17.69 21.47
C LEU A 159 14.70 -18.40 22.41
N GLU A 160 14.80 -17.90 23.65
CA GLU A 160 14.88 -18.76 24.82
C GLU A 160 13.47 -18.78 25.46
N THR A 161 13.17 -19.92 26.11
CA THR A 161 11.93 -20.34 26.82
C THR A 161 10.83 -20.84 25.88
N ASP A 162 10.36 -22.10 25.93
CA ASP A 162 10.47 -23.22 26.89
C ASP A 162 10.83 -24.55 26.21
#